data_AF-A0A822EZN7-F1
#
_entry.id   AF-A0A822EZN7-F1
#
_cell.length_a   1.000
_cell.length_b   1.000
_cell.length_c   1.000
_cell.angle_alpha   90.00
_cell.angle_beta   90.00
_cell.angle_gamma   90.00
#
_symmetry.space_group_name_H-M   'P 1'
#
loop_
_entity.id
_entity.type
_entity.pdbx_description
1 polymer ?
#
loop_
_entity_poly.entity_id
_entity_poly.type
_entity_poly.pdbx_seq_one_letter_code
_entity_poly.pdbx_strand_id
1 'polypeptide(L)'
;WLQENNYYIIMMKNVINSDQDKSYGQLMMMKNFRPRSFSICPLEISDDGNKTITKELIIARFDLNTKITIDLVNLHLHNDRSHNGNEKRCQALENLFKKMKTNNYMLIGDFNFGDYDLKEQNILSTYENEVHDLWKDIYHLDQVNNEF
;
A
#
# COMPACT_ATOMS: atom_id res chain seq x y z
N TRP A 1 -0.17 -27.19 11.43
CA TRP A 1 0.40 -27.13 10.06
C TRP A 1 1.17 -25.84 9.73
N LEU A 2 0.55 -24.65 9.66
CA LEU A 2 1.27 -23.42 9.25
C LEU A 2 2.48 -23.07 10.15
N GLN A 3 2.30 -23.10 11.46
CA GLN A 3 3.40 -22.89 12.42
C GLN A 3 4.47 -23.99 12.32
N GLU A 4 4.06 -25.25 12.15
CA GLU A 4 4.97 -26.40 11.97
C GLU A 4 5.78 -26.32 10.68
N ASN A 5 5.31 -25.55 9.69
CA ASN A 5 5.99 -25.31 8.41
C ASN A 5 6.63 -23.92 8.34
N ASN A 6 6.91 -23.30 9.49
CA ASN A 6 7.60 -22.01 9.62
C ASN A 6 6.91 -20.86 8.90
N TYR A 7 5.59 -20.84 8.88
CA TYR A 7 4.82 -19.70 8.42
C TYR A 7 4.59 -18.70 9.56
N TYR A 8 4.84 -17.43 9.26
CA TYR A 8 4.45 -16.29 10.07
C TYR A 8 3.28 -15.60 9.40
N ILE A 9 2.29 -15.20 10.20
CA ILE A 9 1.04 -14.65 9.69
C ILE A 9 0.73 -13.38 10.46
N ILE A 10 0.57 -12.27 9.75
CA ILE A 10 -0.02 -11.04 10.27
C ILE A 10 -1.43 -10.97 9.70
N MET A 11 -2.42 -10.96 10.58
CA MET A 11 -3.82 -10.80 10.21
C MET A 11 -4.34 -9.50 10.81
N MET A 12 -5.03 -8.74 9.98
CA MET A 12 -5.72 -7.54 10.38
C MET A 12 -7.18 -7.62 9.95
N LYS A 13 -8.08 -7.34 10.90
CA LYS A 13 -9.47 -6.99 10.60
C LYS A 13 -9.60 -5.49 10.71
N ASN A 14 -10.15 -4.84 9.69
CA ASN A 14 -10.37 -3.39 9.71
C ASN A 14 -11.23 -2.99 10.92
N VAL A 15 -10.75 -2.01 11.69
CA VAL A 15 -11.40 -1.50 12.90
C VAL A 15 -12.32 -0.31 12.59
N ILE A 16 -12.07 0.39 11.48
CA ILE A 16 -12.72 1.64 11.07
C ILE A 16 -14.08 1.41 10.39
N ASN A 17 -14.28 0.27 9.72
CA ASN A 17 -15.59 -0.15 9.19
C ASN A 17 -16.12 -1.35 10.01
N SER A 18 -16.86 -1.05 11.09
CA SER A 18 -17.38 -2.02 12.05
C SER A 18 -18.72 -2.67 11.64
N ASP A 19 -19.37 -2.19 10.58
CA ASP A 19 -20.49 -2.90 9.96
C ASP A 19 -19.97 -4.22 9.36
N GLN A 20 -20.46 -5.34 9.90
CA GLN A 20 -19.93 -6.69 9.63
C GLN A 20 -19.86 -7.04 8.14
N ASP A 21 -20.69 -6.42 7.30
CA ASP A 21 -20.78 -6.68 5.86
C ASP A 21 -19.77 -5.90 5.00
N LYS A 22 -19.03 -4.93 5.57
CA LYS A 22 -18.06 -4.08 4.83
C LYS A 22 -16.63 -4.12 5.39
N SER A 23 -16.37 -4.99 6.36
CA SER A 23 -15.04 -5.13 6.95
C SER A 23 -14.09 -5.80 5.95
N TYR A 24 -13.13 -5.04 5.41
CA TYR A 24 -12.01 -5.63 4.67
C TYR A 24 -10.95 -6.12 5.66
N GLY A 25 -10.38 -7.29 5.39
CA GLY A 25 -9.24 -7.81 6.14
C GLY A 25 -7.98 -7.75 5.29
N GLN A 26 -6.83 -7.61 5.93
CA GLN A 26 -5.53 -7.80 5.27
C GLN A 26 -4.79 -8.97 5.92
N LEU A 27 -4.15 -9.77 5.08
CA LEU A 27 -3.38 -10.95 5.46
C LEU A 27 -2.00 -10.86 4.83
N MET A 28 -0.95 -10.92 5.65
CA MET A 28 0.42 -11.11 5.19
C MET A 28 0.91 -12.45 5.72
N MET A 29 1.20 -13.39 4.81
CA MET A 29 1.71 -14.71 5.13
C MET A 29 3.13 -14.85 4.57
N MET A 30 4.08 -15.18 5.45
CA MET A 30 5.50 -15.26 5.11
C MET A 30 6.03 -16.62 5.53
N LYS A 31 6.88 -17.24 4.71
CA LYS A 31 7.51 -18.54 5.01
C LYS A 31 8.97 -18.32 5.39
N ASN A 32 9.42 -18.95 6.48
CA ASN A 32 10.81 -18.90 6.99
C ASN A 32 11.31 -17.53 7.47
N PHE A 33 10.58 -16.44 7.22
CA PHE A 33 10.97 -15.09 7.61
C PHE A 33 9.96 -14.48 8.57
N ARG A 34 10.46 -14.07 9.74
CA ARG A 34 9.68 -13.33 10.73
C ARG A 34 9.95 -11.84 10.57
N PRO A 35 8.92 -10.98 10.47
CA PRO A 35 9.14 -9.55 10.55
C PRO A 35 9.67 -9.18 11.93
N ARG A 36 10.64 -8.26 11.97
CA ARG A 36 11.19 -7.69 13.21
C ARG A 36 10.12 -6.93 13.99
N SER A 37 9.27 -6.21 13.27
CA SER A 37 8.14 -5.48 13.82
C SER A 37 7.08 -5.28 12.73
N PHE A 38 5.84 -5.02 13.13
CA PHE A 38 4.80 -4.59 12.21
C PHE A 38 3.98 -3.47 12.83
N SER A 39 3.34 -2.67 12.00
CA SER A 39 2.40 -1.63 12.39
C SER A 39 1.19 -1.61 11.46
N ILE A 40 0.08 -1.10 12.00
CA ILE A 40 -1.11 -0.78 11.23
C ILE A 40 -1.12 0.72 11.02
N CYS A 41 -1.15 1.17 9.78
CA CYS A 41 -1.12 2.59 9.44
C CYS A 41 -2.47 3.03 8.85
N PRO A 42 -3.20 3.97 9.47
CA PRO A 42 -4.39 4.55 8.88
C PRO A 42 -4.00 5.44 7.68
N LEU A 43 -4.68 5.20 6.56
CA LEU A 43 -4.52 5.96 5.33
C LEU A 43 -5.70 6.91 5.14
N GLU A 44 -5.39 8.21 5.16
CA GLU A 44 -6.35 9.27 4.91
C GLU A 44 -6.53 9.44 3.40
N ILE A 45 -7.78 9.46 2.95
CA ILE A 45 -8.17 9.77 1.56
C ILE A 45 -9.15 10.93 1.68
N SER A 46 -8.82 12.10 1.12
CA SER A 46 -9.62 13.32 1.31
C SER A 46 -10.11 13.89 -0.01
N ASP A 47 -11.42 13.92 -0.21
CA ASP A 47 -12.06 14.96 -1.01
C ASP A 47 -12.33 16.14 -0.06
N ASP A 48 -11.78 17.31 -0.38
CA ASP A 48 -12.12 18.63 0.15
C ASP A 48 -12.55 18.75 1.63
N GLY A 49 -11.60 19.17 2.47
CA GLY A 49 -11.86 19.83 3.76
C GLY A 49 -12.21 18.93 4.96
N ASN A 50 -12.78 17.74 4.74
CA ASN A 50 -13.08 16.78 5.81
C ASN A 50 -12.24 15.51 5.67
N LYS A 51 -11.18 15.42 6.48
CA LYS A 51 -10.32 14.23 6.56
C LYS A 51 -11.13 13.01 6.98
N THR A 52 -11.28 12.06 6.06
CA THR A 52 -11.89 10.77 6.35
C THR A 52 -10.83 9.68 6.25
N ILE A 53 -10.62 8.92 7.32
CA ILE A 53 -9.78 7.72 7.28
C ILE A 53 -10.63 6.61 6.69
N THR A 54 -10.23 6.06 5.54
CA THR A 54 -11.05 5.08 4.79
C THR A 54 -10.34 3.75 4.58
N LYS A 55 -9.01 3.72 4.71
CA LYS A 55 -8.18 2.52 4.53
C LYS A 55 -7.18 2.37 5.67
N GLU A 56 -6.77 1.14 5.94
CA GLU A 56 -5.71 0.80 6.90
C GLU A 56 -4.71 -0.13 6.19
N LEU A 57 -3.42 0.08 6.44
CA LEU A 57 -2.31 -0.61 5.78
C LEU A 57 -1.55 -1.45 6.79
N ILE A 58 -1.09 -2.64 6.40
CA ILE A 58 -0.08 -3.39 7.16
C ILE A 58 1.31 -2.98 6.69
N ILE A 59 2.14 -2.51 7.61
CA ILE A 59 3.57 -2.28 7.37
C ILE A 59 4.36 -3.31 8.19
N ALA A 60 5.14 -4.16 7.54
CA ALA A 60 5.97 -5.17 8.18
C ALA A 60 7.45 -4.89 7.88
N ARG A 61 8.26 -4.72 8.94
CA ARG A 61 9.70 -4.44 8.84
C ARG A 61 10.51 -5.72 8.93
N PHE A 62 11.47 -5.89 8.04
CA PHE A 62 12.39 -7.03 8.01
C PHE A 62 13.84 -6.54 8.09
N ASP A 63 14.68 -7.31 8.77
CA ASP A 63 16.12 -7.13 8.69
C ASP A 63 16.64 -7.85 7.43
N LEU A 64 17.23 -7.12 6.49
CA LEU A 64 18.00 -7.71 5.39
C LEU A 64 19.37 -8.16 5.89
N ASN A 65 19.93 -7.41 6.86
CA ASN A 65 21.10 -7.78 7.65
C ASN A 65 21.08 -7.01 9.00
N THR A 66 22.16 -7.05 9.78
CA THR A 66 22.24 -6.41 11.10
C THR A 66 22.08 -4.88 11.10
N LYS A 67 22.22 -4.22 9.95
CA LYS A 67 22.19 -2.76 9.81
C LYS A 67 21.14 -2.25 8.83
N ILE A 68 20.65 -3.11 7.93
CA ILE A 68 19.75 -2.72 6.85
C ILE A 68 18.39 -3.38 7.07
N THR A 69 17.35 -2.55 7.08
CA THR A 69 15.96 -2.99 7.17
C THR A 69 15.17 -2.60 5.93
N ILE A 70 14.19 -3.42 5.54
CA ILE A 70 13.21 -3.10 4.51
C ILE A 70 11.80 -3.14 5.10
N ASP A 71 10.96 -2.18 4.70
CA ASP A 71 9.53 -2.16 5.07
C ASP A 71 8.68 -2.69 3.91
N LEU A 72 7.96 -3.81 4.14
CA LEU A 72 6.91 -4.26 3.22
C LEU A 72 5.61 -3.60 3.61
N VAL A 73 5.03 -2.82 2.70
CA VAL A 73 3.77 -2.10 2.91
C VAL A 73 2.70 -2.75 2.05
N ASN A 74 1.78 -3.47 2.71
CA ASN A 74 0.62 -4.04 2.04
C ASN A 74 -0.50 -3.01 1.96
N LEU A 75 -0.90 -2.69 0.73
CA LEU A 75 -1.91 -1.69 0.44
C LEU A 75 -3.07 -2.26 -0.37
N HIS A 76 -4.24 -1.68 -0.12
CA HIS A 76 -5.44 -1.92 -0.88
C HIS A 76 -6.14 -0.57 -1.06
N LEU A 77 -5.79 0.12 -2.14
CA LEU A 77 -6.36 1.44 -2.43
C LEU A 77 -7.86 1.31 -2.74
N HIS A 78 -8.54 2.44 -2.84
CA HIS A 78 -9.97 2.43 -3.09
C HIS A 78 -10.25 2.18 -4.59
N ASN A 79 -11.36 1.52 -4.88
CA ASN A 79 -11.79 1.12 -6.22
C ASN A 79 -12.78 2.14 -6.83
N ASP A 80 -12.66 3.42 -6.48
CA ASP A 80 -13.55 4.47 -6.99
C ASP A 80 -13.38 4.56 -8.51
N ARG A 81 -14.49 4.33 -9.20
CA ARG A 81 -14.62 4.34 -10.67
C ARG A 81 -15.01 5.72 -11.20
N SER A 82 -15.13 6.72 -10.32
CA SER A 82 -15.36 8.11 -10.72
C SER A 82 -14.14 8.66 -11.48
N HIS A 83 -14.36 9.75 -12.21
CA HIS A 83 -13.31 10.42 -12.97
C HIS A 83 -12.12 10.86 -12.09
N ASN A 84 -12.36 11.09 -10.79
CA ASN A 84 -11.35 11.54 -9.83
C ASN A 84 -10.75 10.38 -9.01
N GLY A 85 -11.09 9.12 -9.31
CA GLY A 85 -10.57 7.96 -8.59
C GLY A 85 -9.04 7.91 -8.62
N ASN A 86 -8.42 8.30 -9.73
CA ASN A 86 -6.96 8.33 -9.89
C ASN A 86 -6.33 9.34 -8.92
N GLU A 87 -6.87 10.56 -8.85
CA GLU A 87 -6.38 11.63 -7.97
C GLU A 87 -6.45 11.22 -6.50
N LYS A 88 -7.56 10.58 -6.10
CA LYS A 88 -7.71 10.04 -4.75
C LYS A 88 -6.66 8.97 -4.44
N ARG A 89 -6.26 8.14 -5.43
CA ARG A 89 -5.29 7.05 -5.21
C ARG A 89 -3.89 7.64 -5.07
N CYS A 90 -3.57 8.63 -5.89
CA CYS A 90 -2.34 9.40 -5.79
C CYS A 90 -2.23 10.13 -4.44
N GLN A 91 -3.27 10.83 -4.02
CA GLN A 91 -3.26 11.53 -2.73
C GLN A 91 -3.09 10.56 -1.55
N ALA A 92 -3.70 9.37 -1.63
CA ALA A 92 -3.50 8.32 -0.65
C ALA A 92 -2.01 7.88 -0.61
N LEU A 93 -1.39 7.68 -1.76
CA LEU A 93 0.05 7.36 -1.84
C LEU A 93 0.93 8.50 -1.32
N GLU A 94 0.64 9.75 -1.67
CA GLU A 94 1.37 10.92 -1.12
C GLU A 94 1.27 10.99 0.40
N ASN A 95 0.08 10.77 0.97
CA ASN A 95 -0.12 10.73 2.42
C ASN A 95 0.66 9.59 3.06
N LEU A 96 0.77 8.43 2.40
CA LEU A 96 1.63 7.33 2.84
C LEU A 96 3.10 7.77 2.83
N PHE A 97 3.61 8.32 1.72
CA PHE A 97 5.01 8.74 1.60
C PHE A 97 5.38 9.80 2.65
N LYS A 98 4.51 10.78 2.90
CA LYS A 98 4.69 11.79 3.97
C LYS A 98 4.78 11.17 5.37
N LYS A 99 4.15 10.02 5.60
CA LYS A 99 4.17 9.28 6.88
C LYS A 99 5.36 8.31 6.97
N MET A 100 5.92 7.87 5.84
CA MET A 100 7.06 6.96 5.82
C MET A 100 8.35 7.70 6.19
N LYS A 101 9.18 7.05 7.01
CA LYS A 101 10.49 7.58 7.45
C LYS A 101 11.67 6.77 6.91
N THR A 102 11.44 5.97 5.88
CA THR A 102 12.45 5.12 5.25
C THR A 102 12.31 5.19 3.74
N ASN A 103 13.46 5.12 3.05
CA ASN A 103 13.52 5.00 1.60
C ASN A 103 13.72 3.54 1.15
N ASN A 104 13.94 2.61 2.09
CA ASN A 104 14.07 1.19 1.80
C ASN A 104 12.75 0.48 2.12
N TYR A 105 11.84 0.49 1.15
CA TYR A 105 10.52 -0.12 1.26
C TYR A 105 10.13 -0.83 -0.04
N MET A 106 9.15 -1.73 0.07
CA MET A 106 8.46 -2.32 -1.07
C MET A 106 6.96 -2.19 -0.84
N LEU A 107 6.27 -1.61 -1.81
CA LEU A 107 4.82 -1.54 -1.82
C LEU A 107 4.26 -2.78 -2.50
N ILE A 108 3.30 -3.46 -1.87
CA ILE A 108 2.65 -4.67 -2.40
C ILE A 108 1.14 -4.57 -2.21
N GLY A 109 0.39 -5.35 -2.99
CA GLY A 109 -1.06 -5.44 -2.85
C GLY A 109 -1.79 -4.83 -4.03
N ASP A 110 -3.04 -4.44 -3.80
CA ASP A 110 -3.96 -4.01 -4.86
C ASP A 110 -4.05 -2.48 -4.91
N PHE A 111 -3.38 -1.91 -5.91
CA PHE A 111 -3.36 -0.47 -6.13
C PHE A 111 -4.64 0.05 -6.83
N ASN A 112 -5.48 -0.80 -7.42
CA ASN A 112 -6.69 -0.41 -8.17
C ASN A 112 -6.45 0.64 -9.28
N PHE A 113 -5.24 0.73 -9.83
CA PHE A 113 -4.95 1.50 -11.05
C PHE A 113 -5.16 0.62 -12.28
N GLY A 114 -5.63 1.20 -13.39
CA GLY A 114 -5.77 0.50 -14.67
C GLY A 114 -7.07 -0.25 -14.87
N ASP A 115 -7.93 -0.35 -13.86
CA ASP A 115 -9.16 -1.13 -14.02
C ASP A 115 -10.22 -0.40 -14.88
N TYR A 116 -10.14 0.92 -15.07
CA TYR A 116 -11.25 1.70 -15.66
C TYR A 116 -10.87 2.86 -16.59
N ASP A 117 -9.63 3.36 -16.60
CA ASP A 117 -9.20 4.47 -17.46
C ASP A 117 -8.32 3.94 -18.61
N LEU A 118 -8.72 4.23 -19.86
CA LEU A 118 -8.02 3.80 -21.07
C LEU A 118 -6.55 4.25 -21.09
N LYS A 119 -6.25 5.41 -20.48
CA LYS A 119 -4.88 5.92 -20.36
C LYS A 119 -4.03 5.07 -19.42
N GLU A 120 -4.60 4.63 -18.29
CA GLU A 120 -3.92 3.75 -17.33
C GLU A 120 -3.74 2.33 -17.92
N GLN A 121 -4.75 1.80 -18.61
CA GLN A 121 -4.68 0.50 -19.29
C GLN A 121 -3.61 0.47 -20.37
N ASN A 122 -3.54 1.51 -21.20
CA ASN A 122 -2.54 1.62 -22.26
C ASN A 122 -1.11 1.68 -21.67
N ILE A 123 -0.93 2.40 -20.57
CA ILE A 123 0.35 2.46 -19.86
C ILE A 123 0.70 1.07 -19.30
N LEU A 124 -0.18 0.42 -18.54
CA LEU A 124 0.07 -0.93 -17.99
C LEU A 124 0.37 -1.97 -19.07
N SER A 125 -0.31 -1.90 -20.21
CA SER A 125 -0.07 -2.81 -21.35
C SER A 125 1.30 -2.64 -22.00
N THR A 126 1.91 -1.47 -21.88
CA THR A 126 3.25 -1.19 -22.42
C THR A 126 4.35 -1.85 -21.57
N TYR A 127 4.07 -2.09 -20.28
CA TYR A 127 5.03 -2.59 -19.29
C TYR A 127 4.58 -3.90 -18.64
N GLU A 128 3.83 -4.73 -19.38
CA GLU A 128 3.24 -5.98 -18.91
C GLU A 128 4.25 -6.94 -18.25
N ASN A 129 5.56 -6.76 -18.52
CA ASN A 129 6.67 -7.52 -17.95
C ASN A 129 7.47 -6.81 -16.84
N GLU A 130 7.19 -5.54 -16.52
CA GLU A 130 8.02 -4.66 -15.65
C GLU A 130 7.20 -3.82 -14.64
N VAL A 131 6.05 -4.33 -14.18
CA VAL A 131 5.06 -3.60 -13.32
C VAL A 131 5.53 -3.36 -11.87
N HIS A 132 6.82 -3.21 -11.61
CA HIS A 132 7.31 -2.98 -10.24
C HIS A 132 7.37 -1.50 -9.84
N ASP A 133 7.47 -0.55 -10.78
CA ASP A 133 7.74 0.87 -10.45
C ASP A 133 6.90 1.91 -11.23
N LEU A 134 5.92 1.47 -12.03
CA LEU A 134 5.09 2.31 -12.91
C LEU A 134 4.47 3.56 -12.23
N TRP A 135 4.13 3.48 -10.95
CA TRP A 135 3.54 4.58 -10.18
C TRP A 135 4.48 5.80 -10.05
N LYS A 136 5.81 5.57 -10.05
CA LYS A 136 6.84 6.61 -9.88
C LYS A 136 7.03 7.47 -11.14
N ASP A 137 6.78 6.90 -12.31
CA ASP A 137 6.94 7.61 -13.58
C ASP A 137 5.65 8.33 -14.00
N ILE A 138 4.47 7.83 -13.58
CA ILE A 138 3.18 8.46 -13.88
C ILE A 138 2.99 9.76 -13.08
N TYR A 139 3.54 9.82 -11.86
CA TYR A 139 3.51 11.01 -11.02
C TYR A 139 4.88 11.17 -10.38
N HIS A 140 5.48 12.35 -10.51
CA HIS A 140 6.80 12.71 -9.98
C HIS A 140 6.89 12.57 -8.44
N LEU A 141 6.80 11.36 -7.90
CA LEU A 141 6.89 11.06 -6.47
C LEU A 141 8.25 11.47 -5.91
N ASP A 142 9.26 11.55 -6.76
CA ASP A 142 10.59 12.10 -6.48
C ASP A 142 10.52 13.55 -5.97
N GLN A 143 9.51 14.33 -6.38
CA GLN A 143 9.30 15.70 -5.91
C GLN A 143 8.70 15.75 -4.50
N VAL A 144 8.00 14.70 -4.05
CA VAL A 144 7.42 14.61 -2.70
C VAL A 144 8.48 14.27 -1.65
N ASN A 145 9.55 13.55 -2.05
CA ASN A 145 10.65 13.19 -1.17
C ASN A 145 11.75 14.28 -1.04
N ASN A 146 11.73 15.32 -1.88
CA ASN A 146 12.78 16.34 -1.92
C ASN A 146 12.53 17.55 -0.97
N GLU A 147 11.59 17.46 -0.03
CA GLU A 147 11.39 18.47 1.03
C GLU A 147 12.15 18.18 2.34
N PHE A 148 13.24 17.38 2.29
CA PHE A 148 14.17 17.19 3.42
C PHE A 148 15.61 17.53 3.05
#